data_AF-A0A2V1P387-F1
#
_entry.id   AF-A0A2V1P387-F1
#
_cell.length_a   1.000
_cell.length_b   1.000
_cell.length_c   1.000
_cell.angle_alpha   90.00
_cell.angle_beta   90.00
_cell.angle_gamma   90.00
#
_symmetry.space_group_name_H-M   'P 1'
#
loop_
_entity.id
_entity.type
_entity.pdbx_description
1 polymer ?
#
loop_
_entity_poly.entity_id
_entity_poly.type
_entity_poly.pdbx_seq_one_letter_code
_entity_poly.pdbx_strand_id
1 'polypeptide(L)'
;MLRTALSIFCVVLALMAGCLFVHEYRHFREASRSLNERIPRHATSAKLAEPASLSRQVDQMRFCVDAPQTVLFSIYPDATRQGFSEACLSQAQTILRSSPTVSIAWLAKGVSLAQLDQPGPARAALANSRLCGPREGWIAIRRLRLALTLDVGASDRGAPGLSNDIHLLASDPKLRRDLAELFVRSGTKQDLIISMMEEAPAEDQRLFLREVRRINER
;
A
#
# COMPACT_ATOMS: atom_id res chain seq x y z
N MET A 1 -6.47 -33.21 41.57
CA MET A 1 -5.43 -32.23 41.17
C MET A 1 -5.32 -32.07 39.65
N LEU A 2 -5.23 -33.15 38.86
CA LEU A 2 -5.15 -33.03 37.39
C LEU A 2 -6.40 -32.39 36.74
N ARG A 3 -7.60 -32.77 37.18
CA ARG A 3 -8.87 -32.20 36.68
C ARG A 3 -9.01 -30.70 36.94
N THR A 4 -8.67 -30.25 38.16
CA THR A 4 -8.72 -28.83 38.53
C THR A 4 -7.69 -28.01 37.76
N ALA A 5 -6.49 -28.55 37.56
CA ALA A 5 -5.46 -27.90 36.73
C ALA A 5 -5.90 -27.78 35.26
N LEU A 6 -6.52 -28.82 34.70
CA LEU A 6 -7.04 -28.81 33.33
C LEU A 6 -8.19 -27.80 33.17
N SER A 7 -9.12 -27.73 34.12
CA SER A 7 -10.20 -26.73 34.10
C SER A 7 -9.67 -25.31 34.15
N ILE A 8 -8.69 -25.02 35.01
CA ILE A 8 -8.04 -23.69 35.08
C ILE A 8 -7.37 -23.35 33.74
N PHE A 9 -6.63 -24.30 33.16
CA PHE A 9 -5.97 -24.10 31.87
C PHE A 9 -6.98 -23.79 30.75
N CYS A 10 -8.09 -24.52 30.68
CA CYS A 10 -9.16 -24.23 29.70
C CYS A 10 -9.78 -22.84 29.89
N VAL A 11 -9.99 -22.39 31.13
CA VAL A 11 -10.51 -21.05 31.42
C VAL A 11 -9.51 -19.98 30.97
N VAL A 12 -8.22 -20.16 31.25
CA VAL A 12 -7.16 -19.23 30.82
C VAL A 12 -7.11 -19.15 29.29
N LEU A 13 -7.16 -20.29 28.59
CA LEU A 13 -7.21 -20.30 27.13
C LEU A 13 -8.44 -19.59 26.58
N ALA A 14 -9.63 -19.82 27.17
CA ALA A 14 -10.86 -19.16 26.76
C ALA A 14 -10.78 -17.63 26.95
N LEU A 15 -10.21 -17.17 28.06
CA LEU A 15 -9.99 -15.74 28.32
C LEU A 15 -9.00 -15.13 27.32
N MET A 16 -7.88 -15.79 27.04
CA MET A 16 -6.91 -15.30 26.04
C MET A 16 -7.53 -15.22 24.64
N ALA A 17 -8.27 -16.25 24.23
CA ALA A 17 -8.99 -16.23 22.95
C ALA A 17 -10.04 -15.11 22.90
N GLY A 18 -10.78 -14.89 23.99
CA GLY A 18 -11.73 -13.79 24.13
C GLY A 18 -11.07 -12.42 23.99
N CYS A 19 -9.91 -12.21 24.63
CA CYS A 19 -9.13 -10.98 24.51
C CYS A 19 -8.66 -10.73 23.07
N LEU A 20 -8.12 -11.75 22.40
CA LEU A 20 -7.71 -11.66 20.99
C LEU A 20 -8.90 -11.35 20.08
N PHE A 21 -10.04 -12.00 20.31
CA PHE A 21 -11.26 -11.75 19.55
C PHE A 21 -11.75 -10.30 19.70
N VAL A 22 -11.80 -9.77 20.93
CA VAL A 22 -12.20 -8.38 21.17
C VAL A 22 -11.23 -7.40 20.52
N HIS A 23 -9.93 -7.69 20.56
CA HIS A 23 -8.90 -6.89 19.89
C HIS A 23 -9.12 -6.85 18.38
N GLU A 24 -9.26 -8.00 17.74
CA GLU A 24 -9.50 -8.14 16.30
C GLU A 24 -10.85 -7.57 15.85
N TYR A 25 -11.90 -7.70 16.68
CA TYR A 25 -13.21 -7.11 16.41
C TYR A 25 -13.17 -5.58 16.41
N ARG A 26 -12.38 -4.96 17.30
CA ARG A 26 -12.18 -3.51 17.28
C ARG A 26 -11.52 -3.05 15.98
N HIS A 27 -10.56 -3.81 15.46
CA HIS A 27 -9.95 -3.53 14.14
C HIS A 27 -10.94 -3.68 13.01
N PHE A 28 -11.78 -4.72 13.03
CA PHE A 28 -12.85 -4.88 12.04
C PHE A 28 -13.77 -3.66 12.02
N ARG A 29 -14.25 -3.25 13.19
CA ARG A 29 -15.16 -2.12 13.31
C ARG A 29 -14.52 -0.82 12.82
N GLU A 30 -13.24 -0.61 13.10
CA GLU A 30 -12.51 0.56 12.60
C GLU A 30 -12.32 0.50 11.07
N ALA A 31 -12.01 -0.66 10.52
CA ALA A 31 -11.90 -0.86 9.08
C ALA A 31 -13.23 -0.63 8.34
N SER A 32 -14.37 -0.88 8.99
CA SER A 32 -15.71 -0.61 8.46
C SER A 32 -16.11 0.87 8.46
N ARG A 33 -15.33 1.76 9.07
CA ARG A 33 -15.62 3.21 9.06
C ARG A 33 -15.33 3.83 7.70
N SER A 34 -16.01 4.94 7.43
CA SER A 34 -15.75 5.75 6.24
C SER A 34 -14.36 6.40 6.28
N LEU A 35 -13.84 6.75 5.10
CA LEU A 35 -12.53 7.40 4.97
C LEU A 35 -12.47 8.73 5.75
N ASN A 36 -13.56 9.50 5.73
CA ASN A 36 -13.73 10.78 6.44
C ASN A 36 -13.59 10.65 7.97
N GLU A 37 -13.87 9.48 8.53
CA GLU A 37 -13.73 9.22 9.96
C GLU A 37 -12.34 8.69 10.31
N ARG A 38 -11.77 7.85 9.45
CA ARG A 38 -10.53 7.12 9.74
C ARG A 38 -9.30 8.03 9.66
N ILE A 39 -9.21 8.87 8.63
CA ILE A 39 -8.05 9.79 8.45
C ILE A 39 -7.85 10.68 9.70
N PRO A 40 -8.85 11.47 10.15
CA PRO A 40 -8.63 12.37 11.28
C PRO A 40 -8.39 11.62 12.59
N ARG A 41 -9.02 10.45 12.82
CA ARG A 41 -8.76 9.64 14.03
C ARG A 41 -7.30 9.24 14.14
N HIS A 42 -6.70 8.75 13.04
CA HIS A 42 -5.31 8.32 13.04
C HIS A 42 -4.33 9.51 13.06
N ALA A 43 -4.74 10.66 12.53
CA ALA A 43 -3.95 11.88 12.65
C ALA A 43 -3.90 12.39 14.09
N THR A 44 -5.03 12.47 14.79
CA THR A 44 -5.08 12.97 16.17
C THR A 44 -4.37 12.05 17.16
N SER A 45 -4.43 10.73 16.97
CA SER A 45 -3.76 9.79 17.86
C SER A 45 -2.26 9.66 17.61
N ALA A 46 -1.77 10.10 16.44
CA ALA A 46 -0.41 9.86 15.92
C ALA A 46 0.04 8.38 16.01
N LYS A 47 -0.91 7.45 16.17
CA LYS A 47 -0.67 6.03 16.39
C LYS A 47 -1.80 5.22 15.80
N LEU A 48 -1.44 4.26 14.94
CA LEU A 48 -2.36 3.22 14.52
C LEU A 48 -2.41 2.12 15.56
N ALA A 49 -3.55 1.43 15.64
CA ALA A 49 -3.66 0.24 16.45
C ALA A 49 -2.74 -0.86 15.91
N GLU A 50 -2.23 -1.72 16.79
CA GLU A 50 -1.31 -2.81 16.45
C GLU A 50 -2.09 -4.14 16.38
N PRO A 51 -2.58 -4.56 15.19
CA PRO A 51 -3.31 -5.81 15.08
C PRO A 51 -2.39 -7.03 15.23
N ALA A 52 -2.92 -8.09 15.84
CA ALA A 52 -2.20 -9.33 16.06
C ALA A 52 -2.11 -10.15 14.77
N SER A 53 -3.18 -10.14 13.96
CA SER A 53 -3.21 -10.91 12.71
C SER A 53 -2.51 -10.21 11.55
N LEU A 54 -1.75 -10.98 10.76
CA LEU A 54 -1.07 -10.49 9.56
C LEU A 54 -2.05 -9.89 8.54
N SER A 55 -3.23 -10.50 8.37
CA SER A 55 -4.25 -10.01 7.44
C SER A 55 -4.67 -8.56 7.77
N ARG A 56 -4.88 -8.26 9.06
CA ARG A 56 -5.20 -6.89 9.50
C ARG A 56 -4.04 -5.92 9.35
N GLN A 57 -2.81 -6.38 9.59
CA GLN A 57 -1.62 -5.56 9.32
C GLN A 57 -1.56 -5.18 7.84
N VAL A 58 -1.82 -6.13 6.93
CA VAL A 58 -1.88 -5.90 5.49
C VAL A 58 -3.00 -4.92 5.12
N ASP A 59 -4.21 -5.11 5.65
CA ASP A 59 -5.36 -4.20 5.41
C ASP A 59 -5.06 -2.78 5.87
N GLN A 60 -4.42 -2.65 7.04
CA GLN A 60 -4.04 -1.36 7.60
C GLN A 60 -2.94 -0.68 6.77
N MET A 61 -1.92 -1.42 6.32
CA MET A 61 -0.89 -0.89 5.43
C MET A 61 -1.46 -0.51 4.06
N ARG A 62 -2.39 -1.30 3.53
CA ARG A 62 -3.13 -0.94 2.32
C ARG A 62 -3.88 0.37 2.49
N PHE A 63 -4.52 0.60 3.62
CA PHE A 63 -5.16 1.88 3.91
C PHE A 63 -4.17 3.04 3.99
N CYS A 64 -3.01 2.85 4.63
CA CYS A 64 -1.93 3.84 4.65
C CYS A 64 -1.40 4.18 3.25
N VAL A 65 -1.44 3.24 2.32
CA VAL A 65 -1.05 3.45 0.92
C VAL A 65 -2.16 4.12 0.10
N ASP A 66 -3.41 3.68 0.27
CA ASP A 66 -4.53 4.09 -0.58
C ASP A 66 -5.11 5.45 -0.16
N ALA A 67 -5.16 5.77 1.14
CA ALA A 67 -5.79 7.00 1.62
C ALA A 67 -5.11 8.27 1.07
N PRO A 68 -3.77 8.41 1.08
CA PRO A 68 -3.09 9.59 0.52
C PRO A 68 -3.29 9.80 -0.99
N GLN A 69 -3.76 8.77 -1.71
CA GLN A 69 -4.02 8.82 -3.15
C GLN A 69 -5.42 9.37 -3.48
N THR A 70 -6.22 9.69 -2.46
CA THR A 70 -7.59 10.20 -2.65
C THR A 70 -7.64 11.72 -2.67
N VAL A 71 -8.58 12.28 -3.44
CA VAL A 71 -8.87 13.73 -3.44
C VAL A 71 -9.25 14.21 -2.04
N LEU A 72 -10.00 13.39 -1.30
CA LEU A 72 -10.36 13.68 0.08
C LEU A 72 -9.13 13.91 0.97
N PHE A 73 -8.06 13.14 0.80
CA PHE A 73 -6.86 13.35 1.60
C PHE A 73 -6.24 14.72 1.34
N SER A 74 -6.24 15.19 0.08
CA SER A 74 -5.68 16.49 -0.29
C SER A 74 -6.43 17.71 0.26
N ILE A 75 -7.69 17.56 0.68
CA ILE A 75 -8.46 18.67 1.25
C ILE A 75 -8.33 18.79 2.77
N TYR A 76 -7.69 17.83 3.44
CA TYR A 76 -7.42 17.94 4.88
C TYR A 76 -6.30 18.95 5.17
N PRO A 77 -6.34 19.63 6.33
CA PRO A 77 -5.25 20.49 6.78
C PRO A 77 -3.91 19.73 6.85
N ASP A 78 -2.81 20.45 6.62
CA ASP A 78 -1.45 19.89 6.60
C ASP A 78 -1.13 19.12 7.88
N ALA A 79 -1.49 19.66 9.05
CA ALA A 79 -1.31 18.99 10.33
C ALA A 79 -1.99 17.61 10.39
N THR A 80 -3.19 17.48 9.82
CA THR A 80 -3.90 16.20 9.75
C THR A 80 -3.21 15.24 8.78
N ARG A 81 -2.76 15.73 7.62
CA ARG A 81 -2.04 14.92 6.63
C ARG A 81 -0.70 14.41 7.16
N GLN A 82 0.02 15.25 7.88
CA GLN A 82 1.29 14.91 8.53
C GLN A 82 1.08 13.91 9.66
N GLY A 83 0.18 14.18 10.61
CA GLY A 83 -0.10 13.26 11.72
C GLY A 83 -0.57 11.88 11.23
N PHE A 84 -1.37 11.83 10.16
CA PHE A 84 -1.75 10.57 9.52
C PHE A 84 -0.52 9.83 8.96
N SER A 85 0.33 10.54 8.23
CA SER A 85 1.52 9.98 7.57
C SER A 85 2.54 9.47 8.60
N GLU A 86 2.74 10.20 9.70
CA GLU A 86 3.58 9.82 10.84
C GLU A 86 3.07 8.55 11.52
N ALA A 87 1.76 8.48 11.79
CA ALA A 87 1.14 7.31 12.37
C ALA A 87 1.38 6.08 11.47
N CYS A 88 1.14 6.21 10.17
CA CYS A 88 1.36 5.16 9.18
C CYS A 88 2.84 4.75 9.07
N LEU A 89 3.76 5.71 9.15
CA LEU A 89 5.20 5.46 9.14
C LEU A 89 5.63 4.64 10.35
N SER A 90 5.21 5.06 11.55
CA SER A 90 5.53 4.38 12.81
C SER A 90 5.03 2.93 12.83
N GLN A 91 3.80 2.72 12.34
CA GLN A 91 3.22 1.38 12.26
C GLN A 91 3.93 0.50 11.22
N ALA A 92 4.23 1.04 10.04
CA ALA A 92 4.98 0.33 9.01
C ALA A 92 6.36 -0.10 9.54
N GLN A 93 7.08 0.78 10.23
CA GLN A 93 8.36 0.46 10.86
C GLN A 93 8.23 -0.62 11.93
N THR A 94 7.14 -0.61 12.70
CA THR A 94 6.87 -1.66 13.70
C THR A 94 6.67 -3.02 13.07
N ILE A 95 5.87 -3.11 12.00
CA ILE A 95 5.68 -4.35 11.23
C ILE A 95 7.02 -4.82 10.63
N LEU A 96 7.81 -3.91 10.06
CA LEU A 96 9.08 -4.26 9.42
C LEU A 96 10.17 -4.72 10.40
N ARG A 97 10.09 -4.34 11.68
CA ARG A 97 11.01 -4.85 12.72
C ARG A 97 10.78 -6.34 13.00
N SER A 98 9.53 -6.80 12.99
CA SER A 98 9.19 -8.21 13.22
C SER A 98 9.13 -9.03 11.92
N SER A 99 8.74 -8.40 10.82
CA SER A 99 8.50 -9.04 9.53
C SER A 99 9.09 -8.20 8.37
N PRO A 100 10.42 -8.24 8.17
CA PRO A 100 11.12 -7.36 7.22
C PRO A 100 10.82 -7.65 5.74
N THR A 101 10.14 -8.75 5.44
CA THR A 101 9.77 -9.18 4.08
C THR A 101 8.35 -8.77 3.69
N VAL A 102 7.63 -8.01 4.52
CA VAL A 102 6.27 -7.55 4.20
C VAL A 102 6.32 -6.36 3.24
N SER A 103 6.15 -6.64 1.96
CA SER A 103 6.24 -5.68 0.84
C SER A 103 5.29 -4.48 0.96
N ILE A 104 4.06 -4.68 1.44
CA ILE A 104 3.07 -3.60 1.60
C ILE A 104 3.44 -2.66 2.74
N ALA A 105 4.13 -3.15 3.78
CA ALA A 105 4.64 -2.31 4.86
C ALA A 105 5.79 -1.42 4.38
N TRP A 106 6.68 -1.95 3.54
CA TRP A 106 7.67 -1.13 2.84
C TRP A 106 7.03 -0.06 1.95
N LEU A 107 5.95 -0.40 1.24
CA LEU A 107 5.25 0.58 0.42
C LEU A 107 4.55 1.66 1.27
N ALA A 108 3.87 1.27 2.34
CA ALA A 108 3.25 2.21 3.28
C ALA A 108 4.30 3.16 3.88
N LYS A 109 5.47 2.64 4.29
CA LYS A 109 6.62 3.45 4.70
C LYS A 109 7.03 4.45 3.62
N GLY A 110 7.14 4.01 2.36
CA GLY A 110 7.50 4.87 1.24
C GLY A 110 6.47 5.98 0.98
N VAL A 111 5.19 5.66 0.98
CA VAL A 111 4.11 6.64 0.81
C VAL A 111 4.11 7.66 1.95
N SER A 112 4.19 7.21 3.20
CA SER A 112 4.27 8.10 4.36
C SER A 112 5.48 9.04 4.29
N LEU A 113 6.67 8.52 3.94
CA LEU A 113 7.87 9.34 3.82
C LEU A 113 7.73 10.37 2.68
N ALA A 114 7.10 10.01 1.57
CA ALA A 114 6.82 10.95 0.49
C ALA A 114 5.87 12.08 0.93
N GLN A 115 4.85 11.77 1.75
CA GLN A 115 3.93 12.77 2.32
C GLN A 115 4.57 13.65 3.39
N LEU A 116 5.69 13.22 3.96
CA LEU A 116 6.49 13.96 4.95
C LEU A 116 7.70 14.64 4.31
N ASP A 117 7.66 14.89 3.00
CA ASP A 117 8.71 15.56 2.22
C ASP A 117 10.10 14.91 2.36
N GLN A 118 10.15 13.57 2.50
CA GLN A 118 11.37 12.77 2.59
C GLN A 118 11.53 11.85 1.35
N PRO A 119 11.75 12.40 0.14
CA PRO A 119 11.73 11.63 -1.11
C PRO A 119 12.89 10.63 -1.24
N GLY A 120 14.07 10.92 -0.66
CA GLY A 120 15.20 9.99 -0.65
C GLY A 120 14.89 8.70 0.11
N PRO A 121 14.54 8.78 1.41
CA PRO A 121 14.07 7.63 2.18
C PRO A 121 12.84 6.93 1.56
N ALA A 122 11.93 7.69 0.94
CA ALA A 122 10.78 7.11 0.24
C ALA A 122 11.17 6.23 -0.95
N ARG A 123 12.14 6.68 -1.77
CA ARG A 123 12.69 5.87 -2.88
C ARG A 123 13.32 4.57 -2.39
N ALA A 124 14.08 4.61 -1.30
CA ALA A 124 14.67 3.41 -0.71
C ALA A 124 13.59 2.42 -0.21
N ALA A 125 12.52 2.92 0.41
CA ALA A 125 11.40 2.08 0.85
C ALA A 125 10.63 1.47 -0.33
N LEU A 126 10.43 2.22 -1.42
CA LEU A 126 9.84 1.73 -2.66
C LEU A 126 10.67 0.58 -3.27
N ALA A 127 12.00 0.72 -3.32
CA ALA A 127 12.90 -0.34 -3.79
C ALA A 127 12.77 -1.61 -2.94
N ASN A 128 12.75 -1.49 -1.61
CA ASN A 128 12.54 -2.63 -0.72
C ASN A 128 11.16 -3.30 -0.92
N SER A 129 10.11 -2.52 -1.17
CA SER A 129 8.79 -3.08 -1.49
C SER A 129 8.81 -3.97 -2.74
N ARG A 130 9.60 -3.60 -3.76
CA ARG A 130 9.80 -4.44 -4.96
C ARG A 130 10.60 -5.69 -4.66
N LEU A 131 11.68 -5.57 -3.90
CA LEU A 131 12.54 -6.70 -3.54
C LEU A 131 11.78 -7.77 -2.75
N CYS A 132 10.94 -7.34 -1.80
CA CYS A 132 10.18 -8.26 -0.95
C CYS A 132 8.92 -8.83 -1.63
N GLY A 133 8.36 -8.15 -2.63
CA GLY A 133 7.10 -8.51 -3.27
C GLY A 133 7.08 -8.31 -4.80
N PRO A 134 8.03 -8.89 -5.57
CA PRO A 134 8.21 -8.56 -6.98
C PRO A 134 7.06 -9.01 -7.88
N ARG A 135 6.26 -10.00 -7.43
CA ARG A 135 5.16 -10.60 -8.21
C ARG A 135 3.77 -10.29 -7.66
N GLU A 136 3.66 -9.38 -6.70
CA GLU A 136 2.38 -9.01 -6.09
C GLU A 136 1.69 -7.94 -6.94
N GLY A 137 0.94 -8.37 -7.95
CA GLY A 137 0.30 -7.46 -8.92
C GLY A 137 -0.62 -6.42 -8.29
N TRP A 138 -1.32 -6.77 -7.20
CA TRP A 138 -2.14 -5.82 -6.45
C TRP A 138 -1.33 -4.73 -5.75
N ILE A 139 -0.05 -4.95 -5.47
CA ILE A 139 0.88 -3.93 -4.91
C ILE A 139 1.60 -3.19 -6.03
N ALA A 140 1.89 -3.84 -7.16
CA ALA A 140 2.60 -3.26 -8.31
C ALA A 140 1.98 -1.93 -8.79
N ILE A 141 0.65 -1.85 -8.90
CA ILE A 141 -0.03 -0.60 -9.31
C ILE A 141 0.18 0.53 -8.29
N ARG A 142 0.26 0.20 -7.00
CA ARG A 142 0.50 1.16 -5.92
C ARG A 142 1.95 1.61 -5.88
N ARG A 143 2.90 0.71 -6.16
CA ARG A 143 4.32 1.05 -6.35
C ARG A 143 4.51 1.99 -7.52
N LEU A 144 3.82 1.74 -8.64
CA LEU A 144 3.85 2.62 -9.81
C LEU A 144 3.31 4.00 -9.48
N ARG A 145 2.20 4.12 -8.75
CA ARG A 145 1.69 5.43 -8.27
C ARG A 145 2.72 6.17 -7.43
N LEU A 146 3.36 5.51 -6.46
CA LEU A 146 4.41 6.15 -5.65
C LEU A 146 5.61 6.57 -6.51
N ALA A 147 6.03 5.74 -7.47
CA ALA A 147 7.11 6.08 -8.40
C ALA A 147 6.80 7.35 -9.20
N LEU A 148 5.56 7.47 -9.69
CA LEU A 148 5.07 8.67 -10.37
C LEU A 148 5.02 9.87 -9.41
N THR A 149 4.59 9.71 -8.15
CA THR A 149 4.61 10.80 -7.17
C THR A 149 6.02 11.31 -6.87
N LEU A 150 6.99 10.40 -6.79
CA LEU A 150 8.38 10.72 -6.48
C LEU A 150 9.18 11.27 -7.68
N ASP A 151 8.55 11.40 -8.85
CA ASP A 151 9.20 11.73 -10.12
C ASP A 151 10.45 10.88 -10.34
N VAL A 152 10.31 9.57 -10.12
CA VAL A 152 11.34 8.58 -10.47
C VAL A 152 11.39 8.55 -12.01
N GLY A 153 12.09 9.52 -12.59
CA GLY A 153 12.16 9.78 -14.02
C GLY A 153 13.21 8.92 -14.73
N ALA A 154 13.36 9.16 -16.04
CA ALA A 154 14.26 8.44 -16.94
C ALA A 154 15.75 8.49 -16.58
N SER A 155 16.19 9.40 -15.69
CA SER A 155 17.55 9.37 -15.12
C SER A 155 17.77 8.22 -14.13
N ASP A 156 16.67 7.70 -13.58
CA ASP A 156 16.57 6.50 -12.77
C ASP A 156 16.09 5.30 -13.63
N ARG A 157 16.42 5.29 -14.94
CA ARG A 157 16.19 4.17 -15.88
C ARG A 157 16.71 2.81 -15.36
N GLY A 158 17.45 2.81 -14.25
CA GLY A 158 17.90 1.63 -13.52
C GLY A 158 17.19 1.34 -12.20
N ALA A 159 16.08 2.00 -11.83
CA ALA A 159 15.34 1.71 -10.60
C ALA A 159 14.89 0.24 -10.63
N PRO A 160 15.56 -0.68 -9.91
CA PRO A 160 15.41 -2.11 -10.14
C PRO A 160 13.96 -2.52 -9.92
N GLY A 161 13.35 -3.10 -10.94
CA GLY A 161 12.01 -3.69 -10.88
C GLY A 161 10.82 -2.78 -11.19
N LEU A 162 11.00 -1.50 -11.58
CA LEU A 162 9.85 -0.69 -12.04
C LEU A 162 9.32 -1.17 -13.40
N SER A 163 10.19 -1.57 -14.32
CA SER A 163 9.78 -2.24 -15.57
C SER A 163 9.04 -3.55 -15.28
N ASN A 164 9.51 -4.34 -14.31
CA ASN A 164 8.82 -5.56 -13.86
C ASN A 164 7.40 -5.29 -13.33
N ASP A 165 7.20 -4.19 -12.58
CA ASP A 165 5.86 -3.79 -12.13
C ASP A 165 4.95 -3.53 -13.35
N ILE A 166 5.44 -2.78 -14.36
CA ILE A 166 4.66 -2.49 -15.57
C ILE A 166 4.38 -3.76 -16.38
N HIS A 167 5.37 -4.63 -16.58
CA HIS A 167 5.19 -5.88 -17.31
C HIS A 167 4.18 -6.79 -16.60
N LEU A 168 4.27 -6.91 -15.27
CA LEU A 168 3.32 -7.66 -14.47
C LEU A 168 1.90 -7.10 -14.63
N LEU A 169 1.73 -5.78 -14.52
CA LEU A 169 0.44 -5.13 -14.69
C LEU A 169 -0.10 -5.30 -16.12
N ALA A 170 0.76 -5.21 -17.14
CA ALA A 170 0.37 -5.36 -18.53
C ALA A 170 -0.04 -6.80 -18.88
N SER A 171 0.56 -7.82 -18.24
CA SER A 171 0.29 -9.23 -18.54
C SER A 171 -1.08 -9.74 -18.05
N ASP A 172 -1.61 -9.18 -16.96
CA ASP A 172 -2.90 -9.60 -16.37
C ASP A 172 -4.06 -8.69 -16.85
N PRO A 173 -5.19 -9.24 -17.34
CA PRO A 173 -6.29 -8.43 -17.87
C PRO A 173 -6.89 -7.41 -16.89
N LYS A 174 -7.00 -7.75 -15.61
CA LYS A 174 -7.58 -6.85 -14.59
C LYS A 174 -6.57 -5.75 -14.26
N LEU A 175 -5.32 -6.12 -14.03
CA LEU A 175 -4.25 -5.17 -13.71
C LEU A 175 -3.93 -4.25 -14.89
N ARG A 176 -4.07 -4.74 -16.12
CA ARG A 176 -3.88 -3.96 -17.35
C ARG A 176 -4.88 -2.83 -17.45
N ARG A 177 -6.13 -3.07 -17.04
CA ARG A 177 -7.14 -2.01 -16.95
C ARG A 177 -6.73 -0.97 -15.92
N ASP A 178 -6.29 -1.38 -14.73
CA ASP A 178 -5.82 -0.45 -13.70
C ASP A 178 -4.61 0.38 -14.18
N LEU A 179 -3.69 -0.23 -14.93
CA LEU A 179 -2.55 0.44 -15.57
C LEU A 179 -3.00 1.45 -16.64
N ALA A 180 -3.97 1.09 -17.48
CA ALA A 180 -4.51 1.97 -18.51
C ALA A 180 -5.26 3.17 -17.89
N GLU A 181 -6.03 2.95 -16.82
CA GLU A 181 -6.68 4.03 -16.07
C GLU A 181 -5.65 4.98 -15.44
N LEU A 182 -4.58 4.43 -14.86
CA LEU A 182 -3.48 5.24 -14.34
C LEU A 182 -2.80 6.03 -15.46
N PHE A 183 -2.53 5.40 -16.61
CA PHE A 183 -1.91 6.05 -17.76
C PHE A 183 -2.71 7.26 -18.25
N VAL A 184 -4.02 7.11 -18.46
CA VAL A 184 -4.91 8.21 -18.88
C VAL A 184 -4.89 9.36 -17.88
N ARG A 185 -4.83 9.06 -16.57
CA ARG A 185 -4.79 10.06 -15.50
C ARG A 185 -3.42 10.68 -15.25
N SER A 186 -2.35 10.13 -15.81
CA SER A 186 -0.97 10.52 -15.48
C SER A 186 -0.48 11.80 -16.17
N GLY A 187 -1.22 12.32 -17.16
CA GLY A 187 -0.89 13.57 -17.84
C GLY A 187 0.55 13.58 -18.36
N THR A 188 1.35 14.56 -17.95
CA THR A 188 2.76 14.70 -18.35
C THR A 188 3.67 13.55 -17.90
N LYS A 189 3.21 12.64 -17.02
CA LYS A 189 3.99 11.48 -16.55
C LYS A 189 3.77 10.21 -17.40
N GLN A 190 3.00 10.31 -18.49
CA GLN A 190 2.77 9.20 -19.41
C GLN A 190 4.05 8.65 -20.03
N ASP A 191 5.03 9.52 -20.32
CA ASP A 191 6.30 9.14 -20.97
C ASP A 191 7.06 8.08 -20.18
N LEU A 192 7.00 8.12 -18.84
CA LEU A 192 7.61 7.09 -18.00
C LEU A 192 7.00 5.71 -18.28
N ILE A 193 5.66 5.65 -18.30
CA ILE A 193 4.93 4.40 -18.54
C ILE A 193 5.19 3.91 -19.97
N ILE A 194 5.21 4.81 -20.96
CA ILE A 194 5.50 4.48 -22.37
C ILE A 194 6.89 3.85 -22.47
N SER A 195 7.92 4.53 -21.94
CA SER A 195 9.31 4.07 -22.07
C SER A 195 9.54 2.67 -21.49
N MET A 196 8.78 2.29 -20.46
CA MET A 196 8.87 0.96 -19.85
C MET A 196 7.97 -0.05 -20.54
N MET A 197 6.84 0.37 -21.09
CA MET A 197 5.97 -0.48 -21.91
C MET A 197 6.65 -0.89 -23.22
N GLU A 198 7.56 -0.08 -23.76
CA GLU A 198 8.34 -0.41 -24.96
C GLU A 198 9.20 -1.68 -24.78
N GLU A 199 9.59 -2.01 -23.55
CA GLU A 199 10.34 -3.23 -23.20
C GLU A 199 9.43 -4.46 -22.99
N ALA A 200 8.12 -4.27 -22.92
CA ALA A 200 7.16 -5.36 -22.70
C ALA A 200 6.95 -6.19 -24.00
N PRO A 201 6.46 -7.44 -23.90
CA PRO A 201 6.08 -8.22 -25.07
C PRO A 201 5.08 -7.47 -25.97
N ALA A 202 5.25 -7.58 -27.29
CA ALA A 202 4.41 -6.86 -28.26
C ALA A 202 2.90 -7.14 -28.10
N GLU A 203 2.53 -8.34 -27.64
CA GLU A 203 1.15 -8.66 -27.31
C GLU A 203 0.62 -7.84 -26.14
N ASP A 204 1.39 -7.72 -25.06
CA ASP A 204 1.03 -6.92 -23.87
C ASP A 204 0.90 -5.44 -24.22
N GLN A 205 1.82 -4.91 -25.04
CA GLN A 205 1.73 -3.54 -25.55
C GLN A 205 0.43 -3.30 -26.32
N ARG A 206 0.10 -4.19 -27.27
CA ARG A 206 -1.13 -4.10 -28.09
C ARG A 206 -2.38 -4.16 -27.23
N LEU A 207 -2.40 -5.04 -26.23
CA LEU A 207 -3.54 -5.20 -25.33
C LEU A 207 -3.67 -4.01 -24.39
N PHE A 208 -2.57 -3.46 -23.89
CA PHE A 208 -2.55 -2.24 -23.10
C PHE A 208 -3.14 -1.06 -23.88
N LEU A 209 -2.66 -0.82 -25.11
CA LEU A 209 -3.18 0.24 -25.99
C LEU A 209 -4.68 0.07 -26.30
N ARG A 210 -5.17 -1.18 -26.38
CA ARG A 210 -6.60 -1.45 -26.52
C ARG A 210 -7.40 -0.97 -25.31
N GLU A 211 -6.92 -1.22 -24.09
CA GLU A 211 -7.59 -0.73 -22.87
C GLU A 211 -7.54 0.79 -22.76
N VAL A 212 -6.41 1.42 -23.14
CA VAL A 212 -6.31 2.89 -23.18
C VAL A 212 -7.35 3.50 -24.12
N ARG A 213 -7.49 2.99 -25.35
CA ARG A 213 -8.53 3.44 -26.28
C ARG A 213 -9.93 3.28 -25.71
N ARG A 214 -10.22 2.11 -25.13
CA ARG A 214 -11.52 1.80 -24.51
C ARG A 214 -11.90 2.76 -23.37
N ILE A 215 -10.91 3.30 -22.65
CA ILE A 215 -11.12 4.28 -21.58
C ILE A 215 -11.39 5.68 -22.15
N ASN A 216 -10.66 6.09 -23.20
CA ASN A 216 -10.84 7.40 -23.82
C ASN A 216 -12.12 7.53 -24.66
N GLU A 217 -12.70 6.41 -25.09
CA GLU A 217 -13.98 6.36 -25.82
C GLU A 217 -15.21 6.42 -24.89
N ARG A 218 -15.02 6.46 -23.57
CA ARG A 218 -16.10 6.56 -22.56
C ARG A 218 -16.25 7.98 -22.05
#